data_AF-A0AAV5LS56-F1
#
_entry.id   AF-A0AAV5LS56-F1
#
_cell.length_a   1.000
_cell.length_b   1.000
_cell.length_c   1.000
_cell.angle_alpha   90.00
_cell.angle_beta   90.00
_cell.angle_gamma   90.00
#
_symmetry.space_group_name_H-M   'P 1'
#
loop_
_entity.id
_entity.type
_entity.pdbx_description
1 polymer ?
#
loop_
_entity_poly.entity_id
_entity_poly.type
_entity_poly.pdbx_seq_one_letter_code
_entity_poly.pdbx_strand_id
1 'polypeptide(L)'
;MAAAILCFMWALTVAFGLANLHYSQATSFRNVIIVGISLFLGLSIPAYFQQFHSETSLILPSYFVPYAAASDGPVHTGSPQLDFAINALMSLNMVVTLLIAFVLDNTVPGNRQERGVYIWSRAEDMAADPSLQAEYSLPRKVSLCFSRARCFGA
;
A
#
# COMPACT_ATOMS: atom_id res chain seq x y z
N MET A 1 -2.94 -19.46 19.50
CA MET A 1 -4.13 -18.76 18.98
C MET A 1 -3.79 -17.35 18.49
N ALA A 2 -3.19 -16.47 19.31
CA ALA A 2 -2.90 -15.09 18.91
C ALA A 2 -2.04 -14.94 17.63
N ALA A 3 -0.96 -15.71 17.49
CA ALA A 3 -0.09 -15.65 16.30
C ALA A 3 -0.81 -15.99 14.99
N ALA A 4 -1.77 -16.93 15.02
CA ALA A 4 -2.54 -17.30 13.84
C ALA A 4 -3.49 -16.18 13.40
N ILE A 5 -4.15 -15.51 14.36
CA ILE A 5 -5.02 -14.37 14.09
C ILE A 5 -4.20 -13.21 13.51
N LEU A 6 -3.02 -12.92 14.09
CA LEU A 6 -2.13 -11.88 13.57
C LEU A 6 -1.66 -12.17 12.15
N CYS A 7 -1.24 -13.41 11.85
CA CYS A 7 -0.85 -13.80 10.50
C CYS A 7 -1.98 -13.56 9.49
N PHE A 8 -3.21 -13.96 9.84
CA PHE A 8 -4.37 -13.73 8.99
C PHE A 8 -4.64 -12.24 8.77
N MET A 9 -4.60 -11.42 9.82
CA MET A 9 -4.83 -9.98 9.72
C MET A 9 -3.78 -9.29 8.84
N TRP A 10 -2.49 -9.62 9.03
CA TRP A 10 -1.42 -9.08 8.17
C TRP A 10 -1.57 -9.51 6.72
N ALA A 11 -1.91 -10.78 6.47
CA ALA A 11 -2.18 -11.27 5.11
C ALA A 11 -3.38 -10.56 4.47
N LEU A 12 -4.45 -10.31 5.24
CA LEU A 12 -5.63 -9.58 4.78
C LEU A 12 -5.30 -8.11 4.46
N THR A 13 -4.49 -7.44 5.27
CA THR A 13 -4.03 -6.07 4.99
C THR A 13 -3.23 -6.00 3.69
N VAL A 14 -2.33 -6.95 3.45
CA VAL A 14 -1.57 -7.05 2.20
C VAL A 14 -2.51 -7.30 1.01
N ALA A 15 -3.45 -8.24 1.14
CA ALA A 15 -4.44 -8.53 0.11
C ALA A 15 -5.32 -7.31 -0.23
N PHE A 16 -5.77 -6.57 0.78
CA PHE A 16 -6.53 -5.34 0.58
C PHE A 16 -5.70 -4.25 -0.12
N GLY A 17 -4.41 -4.11 0.23
CA GLY A 17 -3.49 -3.21 -0.47
C GLY A 17 -3.33 -3.58 -1.95
N LEU A 18 -3.10 -4.86 -2.26
CA LEU A 18 -2.99 -5.34 -3.65
C LEU A 18 -4.30 -5.18 -4.43
N ALA A 19 -5.46 -5.39 -3.81
CA ALA A 19 -6.76 -5.19 -4.46
C ALA A 19 -6.97 -3.73 -4.90
N ASN A 20 -6.52 -2.76 -4.10
CA ASN A 20 -6.57 -1.35 -4.49
C ASN A 20 -5.65 -1.03 -5.67
N LEU A 21 -4.51 -1.71 -5.80
CA LEU A 21 -3.62 -1.56 -6.95
C LEU A 21 -4.24 -2.09 -8.24
N HIS A 22 -5.12 -3.10 -8.17
CA HIS A 22 -5.84 -3.63 -9.34
C HIS A 22 -6.79 -2.58 -9.97
N TYR A 23 -7.32 -1.66 -9.16
CA TYR A 23 -8.13 -0.53 -9.66
C TYR A 23 -7.28 0.60 -10.26
N SER A 24 -6.01 0.70 -9.87
CA SER A 24 -5.05 1.51 -10.61
C SER A 24 -4.70 0.79 -11.91
N GLN A 25 -4.33 1.51 -12.97
CA GLN A 25 -3.87 0.89 -14.23
C GLN A 25 -2.52 0.18 -14.04
N ALA A 26 -2.52 -0.97 -13.36
CA ALA A 26 -1.36 -1.83 -13.11
C ALA A 26 -0.85 -2.52 -14.38
N THR A 27 -1.49 -2.29 -15.53
CA THR A 27 -1.00 -2.67 -16.86
C THR A 27 0.01 -1.67 -17.42
N SER A 28 0.05 -0.45 -16.88
CA SER A 28 1.05 0.54 -17.28
C SER A 28 2.40 0.22 -16.64
N PHE A 29 3.43 0.12 -17.47
CA PHE A 29 4.82 -0.11 -17.06
C PHE A 29 5.28 0.86 -15.97
N ARG A 30 4.81 2.12 -16.02
CA ARG A 30 5.13 3.14 -15.01
C ARG A 30 4.68 2.72 -13.61
N ASN A 31 3.40 2.36 -13.46
CA ASN A 31 2.83 2.05 -12.15
C ASN A 31 3.40 0.74 -11.58
N VAL A 32 3.64 -0.26 -12.44
CA VAL A 32 4.30 -1.51 -12.02
C VAL A 32 5.72 -1.27 -11.52
N ILE A 33 6.50 -0.42 -12.20
CA ILE A 33 7.85 -0.05 -11.74
C ILE A 33 7.80 0.68 -10.40
N ILE A 34 6.91 1.66 -10.24
CA ILE A 34 6.81 2.44 -8.99
C ILE A 34 6.51 1.50 -7.82
N VAL A 35 5.54 0.59 -7.97
CA VAL A 35 5.19 -0.40 -6.93
C VAL A 35 6.35 -1.38 -6.68
N GLY A 36 6.98 -1.90 -7.73
CA GLY A 36 8.09 -2.85 -7.60
C GLY A 36 9.31 -2.26 -6.90
N ILE A 37 9.74 -1.06 -7.32
CA ILE A 37 10.91 -0.37 -6.74
C ILE A 37 10.60 0.08 -5.31
N SER A 38 9.41 0.62 -5.04
CA SER A 38 9.05 1.06 -3.68
C SER A 38 8.97 -0.10 -2.69
N LEU A 39 8.44 -1.26 -3.08
CA LEU A 39 8.41 -2.45 -2.22
C LEU A 39 9.82 -3.00 -1.99
N PHE A 40 10.64 -3.10 -3.05
CA PHE A 40 12.02 -3.59 -2.92
C PHE A 40 12.87 -2.70 -2.00
N LEU A 41 12.88 -1.39 -2.24
CA LEU A 41 13.64 -0.44 -1.42
C LEU A 41 13.03 -0.27 -0.03
N GLY A 42 11.70 -0.32 0.07
CA GLY A 42 10.94 -0.23 1.31
C GLY A 42 11.18 -1.37 2.30
N LEU A 43 11.65 -2.53 1.82
CA LEU A 43 12.13 -3.62 2.67
C LEU A 43 13.66 -3.60 2.83
N SER A 44 14.41 -3.25 1.79
CA SER A 44 15.88 -3.27 1.82
C SER A 44 16.49 -2.19 2.73
N ILE A 45 15.96 -0.97 2.70
CA ILE A 45 16.53 0.16 3.46
C ILE A 45 16.32 -0.04 4.98
N PRO A 46 15.11 -0.34 5.48
CA PRO A 46 14.94 -0.60 6.90
C PRO A 46 15.71 -1.83 7.35
N ALA A 47 15.81 -2.88 6.53
CA ALA A 47 16.64 -4.05 6.84
C ALA A 47 18.12 -3.68 7.03
N TYR A 48 18.64 -2.74 6.23
CA TYR A 48 20.00 -2.21 6.41
C TYR A 48 20.13 -1.44 7.73
N PHE A 49 19.17 -0.57 8.08
CA PHE A 49 19.20 0.20 9.33
C PHE A 49 19.04 -0.70 10.58
N GLN A 50 18.27 -1.77 10.48
CA GLN A 50 18.05 -2.75 11.57
C GLN A 50 19.28 -3.62 11.88
N GLN A 51 20.25 -3.68 10.97
CA GLN A 51 21.51 -4.43 11.18
C GLN A 51 22.48 -3.70 12.10
N PHE A 52 22.34 -2.39 12.28
CA PHE A 52 23.16 -1.61 13.20
C PHE A 52 22.67 -1.87 14.65
N HIS A 53 23.13 -2.98 15.22
CA HIS A 53 23.02 -3.25 16.66
C HIS A 53 24.06 -2.42 17.40
N SER A 54 23.69 -1.22 17.80
CA SER A 54 24.41 -0.42 18.77
C SER A 54 23.73 -0.55 20.14
N GLU A 55 24.55 -0.89 21.14
CA GLU A 55 24.25 -1.11 22.56
C GLU A 55 23.15 -0.16 23.09
N THR A 56 21.89 -0.58 23.00
CA THR A 56 20.77 0.28 23.37
C THR A 56 20.54 0.23 24.88
N SER A 57 20.59 1.39 25.54
CA SER A 57 20.32 1.60 26.97
C SER A 57 18.82 1.70 27.31
N LEU A 58 17.94 1.63 26.31
CA LEU A 58 16.49 1.64 26.47
C LEU A 58 15.95 0.21 26.63
N ILE A 59 15.23 -0.01 27.73
CA ILE A 59 14.46 -1.25 27.97
C ILE A 59 13.21 -1.19 27.08
N LEU A 60 13.27 -1.76 25.87
CA LEU A 60 12.09 -1.95 25.01
C LEU A 60 11.56 -3.39 25.07
N PRO A 61 10.24 -3.59 24.95
CA PRO A 61 9.67 -4.92 24.72
C PRO A 61 10.26 -5.60 23.47
N SER A 62 10.44 -6.94 23.49
CA SER A 62 11.14 -7.69 22.43
C SER A 62 10.65 -7.45 21.00
N TYR A 63 9.42 -6.98 20.79
CA TYR A 63 8.88 -6.69 19.47
C TYR A 63 9.31 -5.32 18.89
N PHE A 64 9.88 -4.43 19.70
CA PHE A 64 10.43 -3.15 19.26
C PHE A 64 11.96 -3.13 19.12
N VAL A 65 12.64 -4.24 19.45
CA VAL A 65 14.10 -4.41 19.31
C VAL A 65 14.65 -4.01 17.92
N PRO A 66 14.03 -4.36 16.78
CA PRO A 66 14.56 -3.92 15.49
C PRO A 66 14.51 -2.40 15.28
N TYR A 67 13.67 -1.67 16.03
CA TYR A 67 13.58 -0.20 15.96
C TYR A 67 14.51 0.50 16.97
N ALA A 68 15.32 -0.27 17.72
CA ALA A 68 16.29 0.25 18.68
C ALA A 68 17.46 1.00 18.01
N ALA A 69 17.68 0.78 16.70
CA ALA A 69 18.63 1.53 15.87
C ALA A 69 18.39 3.05 15.82
N ALA A 70 17.28 3.54 16.39
CA ALA A 70 17.02 4.96 16.58
C ALA A 70 18.07 5.65 17.50
N SER A 71 18.71 4.93 18.43
CA SER A 71 19.61 5.55 19.41
C SER A 71 21.01 5.87 18.88
N ASP A 72 21.57 5.03 18.00
CA ASP A 72 22.93 5.19 17.46
C ASP A 72 22.96 4.55 16.07
N GLY A 73 22.28 5.22 15.13
CA GLY A 73 22.23 4.83 13.73
C GLY A 73 23.20 5.65 12.86
N PRO A 74 23.33 5.30 11.58
CA PRO A 74 24.37 5.83 10.68
C PRO A 74 24.24 7.33 10.33
N VAL A 75 23.11 7.95 10.67
CA VAL A 75 22.87 9.38 10.42
C VAL A 75 23.31 10.19 11.65
N HIS A 76 24.38 10.97 11.48
CA HIS A 76 24.86 11.94 12.46
C HIS A 76 24.76 13.35 11.88
N THR A 77 23.60 13.97 12.09
CA THR A 77 23.28 15.34 11.62
C THR A 77 23.71 16.41 12.63
N GLY A 78 24.30 16.01 13.77
CA GLY A 78 24.90 16.91 14.76
C GLY A 78 23.94 17.37 15.87
N SER A 79 22.66 16.96 15.82
CA SER A 79 21.72 17.14 16.93
C SER A 79 21.08 15.81 17.32
N PRO A 80 21.11 15.44 18.61
CA PRO A 80 20.71 14.09 19.05
C PRO A 80 19.22 13.81 18.82
N GLN A 81 18.37 14.84 18.81
CA GLN A 81 16.93 14.67 18.59
C GLN A 81 16.59 14.38 17.12
N LEU A 82 17.29 15.03 16.18
CA LEU A 82 17.07 14.78 14.76
C LEU A 82 17.62 13.43 14.34
N ASP A 83 18.77 13.05 14.88
CA ASP A 83 19.38 11.74 14.62
C ASP A 83 18.44 10.61 15.07
N PHE A 84 17.84 10.76 16.26
CA PHE A 84 16.83 9.83 16.75
C PHE A 84 15.60 9.75 15.82
N ALA A 85 15.04 10.91 15.43
CA ALA A 85 13.85 10.94 14.59
C ALA A 85 14.11 10.33 13.20
N ILE A 86 15.24 10.65 12.57
CA ILE A 86 15.58 10.17 11.23
C ILE A 86 15.87 8.66 11.28
N ASN A 87 16.67 8.19 12.23
CA ASN A 87 16.97 6.77 12.37
C ASN A 87 15.72 5.96 12.71
N ALA A 88 14.82 6.51 13.56
CA ALA A 88 13.52 5.90 13.82
C ALA A 88 12.70 5.79 12.51
N LEU A 89 12.48 6.88 11.78
CA LEU A 89 11.70 6.87 10.54
C LEU A 89 12.27 5.91 9.48
N MET A 90 13.59 5.83 9.35
CA MET A 90 14.28 4.94 8.41
C MET A 90 14.19 3.46 8.81
N SER A 91 13.99 3.16 10.09
CA SER A 91 13.75 1.78 10.57
C SER A 91 12.31 1.29 10.37
N LEU A 92 11.35 2.17 10.07
CA LEU A 92 9.96 1.82 9.79
C LEU A 92 9.74 1.48 8.32
N ASN A 93 9.55 0.18 8.01
CA ASN A 93 9.24 -0.31 6.66
C ASN A 93 8.09 0.44 5.98
N MET A 94 7.01 0.70 6.71
CA MET A 94 5.83 1.38 6.16
C MET A 94 6.14 2.82 5.73
N VAL A 95 6.88 3.55 6.56
CA VAL A 95 7.21 4.97 6.31
C VAL A 95 8.17 5.08 5.12
N VAL A 96 9.22 4.26 5.11
CA VAL A 96 10.20 4.26 4.02
C VAL A 96 9.56 3.86 2.70
N THR A 97 8.72 2.82 2.69
CA THR A 97 7.97 2.41 1.49
C THR A 97 7.08 3.55 0.97
N LEU A 98 6.34 4.23 1.85
CA LEU A 98 5.48 5.36 1.51
C LEU A 98 6.29 6.54 0.96
N LEU A 99 7.39 6.91 1.61
CA LEU A 99 8.24 8.02 1.17
C LEU A 99 8.80 7.76 -0.22
N ILE A 100 9.30 6.56 -0.47
CA ILE A 100 9.86 6.17 -1.78
C ILE A 100 8.77 6.13 -2.84
N ALA A 101 7.62 5.54 -2.54
CA ALA A 101 6.47 5.54 -3.45
C ALA A 101 6.07 6.98 -3.81
N PHE A 102 5.97 7.87 -2.82
CA PHE A 102 5.62 9.27 -3.02
C PHE A 102 6.65 10.02 -3.89
N VAL A 103 7.94 9.84 -3.61
CA VAL A 103 9.01 10.47 -4.40
C VAL A 103 8.98 9.98 -5.84
N LEU A 104 8.83 8.68 -6.06
CA LEU A 104 8.76 8.09 -7.40
C LEU A 104 7.52 8.57 -8.17
N ASP A 105 6.37 8.71 -7.50
CA ASP A 105 5.12 9.15 -8.12
C ASP A 105 5.15 10.64 -8.55
N ASN A 106 5.97 11.45 -7.87
CA ASN A 106 6.22 12.85 -8.25
C ASN A 106 7.34 12.99 -9.29
N THR A 107 8.35 12.12 -9.27
CA THR A 107 9.53 12.23 -10.13
C THR A 107 9.26 11.74 -11.55
N VAL A 108 8.46 10.69 -11.72
CA VAL A 108 8.20 10.12 -13.04
C VAL A 108 7.12 10.92 -13.77
N PRO A 109 7.41 11.52 -14.95
CA PRO A 109 6.41 12.25 -15.71
C PRO A 109 5.31 11.29 -16.17
N GLY A 110 4.06 11.67 -15.91
CA GLY A 110 2.90 10.83 -16.17
C GLY A 110 1.73 11.58 -16.80
N ASN A 111 0.99 10.91 -17.68
CA ASN A 111 -0.18 11.51 -18.31
C ASN A 111 -1.35 11.59 -17.30
N ARG A 112 -2.20 12.62 -17.37
CA ARG A 112 -3.27 12.87 -16.38
C ARG A 112 -4.29 11.72 -16.31
N GLN A 113 -4.48 10.98 -17.40
CA GLN A 113 -5.32 9.79 -17.48
C GLN A 113 -4.76 8.61 -16.65
N GLU A 114 -3.43 8.48 -16.56
CA GLU A 114 -2.77 7.38 -15.85
C GLU A 114 -2.63 7.62 -14.34
N ARG A 115 -2.94 8.84 -13.87
CA ARG A 115 -2.99 9.22 -12.43
C ARG A 115 -4.33 8.88 -11.76
N GLY A 116 -5.27 8.25 -12.46
CA GLY A 116 -6.56 7.82 -11.90
C GLY A 116 -7.56 8.95 -11.62
N VAL A 117 -7.23 10.20 -11.97
CA VAL A 117 -8.09 11.37 -11.75
C VAL A 117 -9.36 11.33 -12.61
N TYR A 118 -9.36 10.61 -13.74
CA TYR A 118 -10.52 10.53 -14.63
C TYR A 118 -11.56 9.48 -14.19
N ILE A 119 -11.15 8.39 -13.53
CA ILE A 119 -12.02 7.25 -13.16
C ILE A 119 -13.19 7.67 -12.26
N TRP A 120 -13.02 8.74 -11.49
CA TRP A 120 -14.03 9.25 -10.55
C TRP A 120 -14.73 10.55 -11.00
N SER A 121 -14.44 11.03 -12.21
CA SER A 121 -14.95 12.33 -12.66
C SER A 121 -16.40 12.31 -13.14
N ARG A 122 -16.94 11.12 -13.49
CA ARG A 122 -18.34 10.94 -13.90
C ARG A 122 -18.88 9.57 -13.49
N ALA A 123 -19.96 9.56 -12.71
CA ALA A 123 -20.69 8.33 -12.39
C ALA A 123 -21.25 7.62 -13.63
N GLU A 124 -21.46 8.35 -14.73
CA GLU A 124 -21.93 7.81 -16.02
C GLU A 124 -20.85 6.95 -16.71
N ASP A 125 -19.56 7.29 -16.55
CA ASP A 125 -18.45 6.55 -17.18
C ASP A 125 -18.20 5.21 -16.45
N MET A 126 -18.40 5.15 -15.13
CA MET A 126 -18.33 3.90 -14.36
C MET A 126 -19.43 2.90 -14.73
N ALA A 127 -20.64 3.38 -15.03
CA ALA A 127 -21.75 2.54 -15.44
C ALA A 127 -21.57 1.97 -16.86
N ALA A 128 -20.75 2.61 -17.69
CA ALA A 128 -20.50 2.22 -19.07
C ALA A 128 -19.34 1.24 -19.24
N ASP A 129 -18.54 0.99 -18.20
CA ASP A 129 -17.35 0.13 -18.29
C ASP A 129 -17.73 -1.37 -18.41
N PRO A 130 -17.43 -2.03 -19.54
CA PRO A 130 -17.90 -3.40 -19.81
C PRO A 130 -17.24 -4.46 -18.91
N SER A 131 -16.08 -4.17 -18.33
CA SER A 131 -15.38 -5.04 -17.38
C SER A 131 -16.10 -5.12 -16.02
N LEU A 132 -16.57 -3.98 -15.51
CA LEU A 132 -17.33 -3.91 -14.25
C LEU A 132 -18.74 -4.51 -14.42
N GLN A 133 -19.40 -4.26 -15.55
CA GLN A 133 -20.71 -4.85 -15.82
C GLN A 133 -20.69 -6.38 -15.87
N ALA A 134 -19.62 -6.97 -16.42
CA ALA A 134 -19.47 -8.43 -16.47
C ALA A 134 -19.28 -9.03 -15.07
N GLU A 135 -18.45 -8.40 -14.22
CA GLU A 135 -18.12 -8.84 -12.86
C GLU A 135 -19.34 -8.75 -11.91
N TYR A 136 -20.13 -7.69 -12.02
CA TYR A 136 -21.35 -7.49 -11.22
C TYR A 136 -22.63 -8.00 -11.90
N SER A 137 -22.51 -8.73 -13.02
CA SER A 137 -23.68 -9.29 -13.69
C SER A 137 -24.33 -10.37 -12.82
N LEU A 138 -25.60 -10.17 -12.49
CA LEU A 138 -26.38 -11.16 -11.75
C LEU A 138 -26.42 -12.47 -12.57
N PRO A 139 -26.31 -13.64 -11.91
CA PRO A 139 -26.49 -14.92 -12.58
C PRO A 139 -27.79 -14.90 -13.38
N ARG A 140 -27.76 -15.38 -14.64
CA ARG A 140 -28.88 -15.27 -15.59
C ARG A 140 -30.25 -15.56 -14.97
N LYS A 141 -30.35 -16.58 -14.12
CA LYS A 141 -31.57 -17.00 -13.41
C LYS A 141 -32.10 -15.94 -12.42
N VAL A 142 -31.22 -15.24 -11.71
CA VAL A 142 -31.59 -14.19 -10.75
C VAL A 142 -31.99 -12.91 -11.48
N SER A 143 -31.29 -12.57 -12.58
CA SER A 143 -31.69 -11.44 -13.42
C SER A 143 -33.09 -11.63 -14.02
N LEU A 144 -33.44 -12.88 -14.38
CA LEU A 144 -34.74 -13.24 -14.94
C LEU A 144 -35.88 -13.20 -13.91
N CYS A 145 -35.56 -13.48 -12.65
CA CYS A 145 -36.50 -13.35 -11.54
C CYS A 145 -36.81 -11.88 -11.24
N PHE A 146 -35.78 -11.03 -11.23
CA PHE A 146 -35.93 -9.58 -11.01
C PHE A 146 -36.64 -8.86 -12.17
N SER A 147 -36.47 -9.31 -13.41
CA SER A 147 -37.23 -8.79 -14.55
C SER A 147 -38.68 -9.25 -14.54
N ARG A 148 -38.96 -10.50 -14.16
CA ARG A 148 -40.35 -10.97 -13.92
C ARG A 148 -41.04 -10.24 -12.78
N ALA A 149 -40.33 -9.93 -11.69
CA ALA A 149 -40.88 -9.18 -10.57
C ALA A 149 -41.22 -7.73 -10.96
N ARG A 150 -40.41 -7.09 -11.83
CA ARG A 150 -40.71 -5.75 -12.36
C ARG A 150 -41.93 -5.72 -13.31
N CYS A 151 -42.23 -6.80 -14.02
CA CYS A 151 -43.43 -6.89 -14.86
C CYS A 151 -44.74 -7.12 -14.08
N PHE A 152 -44.68 -7.51 -12.81
CA PHE A 152 -45.88 -7.77 -11.98
C PHE A 152 -46.28 -6.59 -11.09
N GLY A 153 -45.56 -5.46 -11.16
CA GLY A 153 -45.77 -4.27 -10.33
C GLY A 153 -46.25 -3.02 -11.10
N ALA A 154 -46.81 -3.18 -12.30
CA ALA A 154 -47.43 -2.10 -13.09
C ALA A 154 -48.90 -2.42 -13.38
#